data_AF-A0A2V1B1X2-F1
#
_entry.id   AF-A0A2V1B1X2-F1
#
_cell.length_a   1.000
_cell.length_b   1.000
_cell.length_c   1.000
_cell.angle_alpha   90.00
_cell.angle_beta   90.00
_cell.angle_gamma   90.00
#
_symmetry.space_group_name_H-M   'P 1'
#
loop_
_entity.id
_entity.type
_entity.pdbx_description
1 polymer ?
#
loop_
_entity_poly.entity_id
_entity_poly.type
_entity_poly.pdbx_seq_one_letter_code
_entity_poly.pdbx_strand_id
1 'polypeptide(L)' 'CCLARILANYKDFFKQKSALEEVLLARGHKCLFLPKFHCELNLIEMYWAYCKNLY' A
#
# COMPACT_ATOMS: atom_id res chain seq x y z
N CYS A 1 -24.00 -7.23 14.06
CA CYS A 1 -23.36 -6.88 15.35
C CYS A 1 -22.79 -5.46 15.27
N CYS A 2 -23.20 -4.56 16.16
CA CYS A 2 -22.94 -3.11 16.08
C CYS A 2 -21.50 -2.75 16.48
N LEU A 3 -20.90 -3.55 17.37
CA LEU A 3 -19.58 -3.29 17.93
C LEU A 3 -18.45 -3.40 16.89
N ALA A 4 -18.49 -4.44 16.04
CA ALA A 4 -17.50 -4.61 14.96
C ALA A 4 -17.49 -3.40 14.00
N ARG A 5 -18.67 -2.87 13.68
CA ARG A 5 -18.80 -1.67 12.84
C ARG A 5 -18.26 -0.43 13.54
N ILE A 6 -18.50 -0.25 14.83
CA ILE A 6 -17.97 0.88 15.61
C ILE A 6 -16.44 0.82 15.69
N LEU A 7 -15.89 -0.36 15.98
CA LEU A 7 -14.45 -0.57 16.05
C LEU A 7 -13.78 -0.34 14.68
N ALA A 8 -14.35 -0.87 13.60
CA ALA A 8 -13.80 -0.67 12.25
C ALA A 8 -13.77 0.79 11.80
N ASN A 9 -14.65 1.63 12.35
CA ASN A 9 -14.71 3.06 12.05
C ASN A 9 -13.94 3.91 13.08
N TYR A 10 -13.28 3.30 14.05
CA TYR A 10 -12.53 4.03 15.05
C TYR A 10 -11.26 4.63 14.43
N LYS A 11 -10.99 5.91 14.72
CA LYS A 11 -9.95 6.70 14.05
C LYS A 11 -8.55 6.12 14.20
N ASP A 12 -8.28 5.40 15.29
CA ASP A 12 -6.96 4.86 15.57
C ASP A 12 -6.56 3.75 14.59
N PHE A 13 -7.52 2.95 14.11
CA PHE A 13 -7.22 1.92 13.10
C PHE A 13 -6.81 2.52 11.76
N PHE A 14 -7.32 3.70 11.40
CA PHE A 14 -6.90 4.39 10.18
C PHE A 14 -5.53 5.08 10.32
N LYS A 15 -5.14 5.42 11.54
CA LYS A 15 -3.86 6.09 11.83
C LYS A 15 -2.73 5.11 12.13
N GLN A 16 -3.07 3.87 12.50
CA GLN A 16 -2.09 2.83 12.79
C GLN A 16 -1.33 2.46 11.52
N LYS A 17 0.00 2.62 11.56
CA LYS A 17 0.88 2.19 10.49
C LYS A 17 0.92 0.66 10.44
N SER A 18 1.09 0.11 9.24
CA SER A 18 1.32 -1.33 9.12
C SER A 18 2.71 -1.70 9.65
N ALA A 19 2.87 -2.92 10.16
CA ALA A 19 4.18 -3.40 10.62
C ALA A 19 5.26 -3.30 9.53
N LEU A 20 4.88 -3.47 8.26
CA LEU A 20 5.79 -3.31 7.13
C LEU A 20 6.20 -1.84 6.94
N GLU A 21 5.25 -0.91 7.03
CA GLU A 21 5.52 0.52 6.95
C GLU A 21 6.47 0.97 8.07
N GLU A 22 6.27 0.50 9.30
CA GLU A 22 7.16 0.79 10.43
C GLU A 22 8.60 0.30 10.17
N VAL A 23 8.74 -0.93 9.67
CA VAL A 23 10.05 -1.52 9.35
C VAL A 23 10.75 -0.77 8.21
N LEU A 24 10.01 -0.33 7.19
CA LEU A 24 10.56 0.45 6.08
C LEU A 24 11.03 1.83 6.54
N LEU A 25 10.21 2.52 7.34
CA LEU A 25 10.53 3.83 7.89
C LEU A 25 11.72 3.77 8.85
N ALA A 26 11.81 2.73 9.69
CA ALA A 26 12.94 2.52 10.58
C ALA A 26 14.27 2.34 9.84
N ARG A 27 14.23 1.86 8.60
CA ARG A 27 15.40 1.75 7.70
C ARG A 27 15.66 3.01 6.87
N GLY A 28 14.87 4.06 7.04
CA GLY A 28 14.97 5.31 6.27
C GLY A 28 14.39 5.24 4.86
N HIS A 29 13.63 4.19 4.53
CA HIS A 29 12.96 4.07 3.24
C HIS A 29 11.61 4.81 3.23
N LYS A 30 11.17 5.21 2.03
CA LYS A 30 9.83 5.79 1.81
C LYS A 30 8.86 4.67 1.44
N CYS A 31 7.68 4.67 2.05
CA CYS A 31 6.57 3.80 1.65
C CYS A 31 5.63 4.58 0.72
N LEU A 32 5.46 4.10 -0.52
CA LEU A 32 4.58 4.72 -1.51
C LEU A 32 3.30 3.90 -1.61
N PHE A 33 2.17 4.50 -1.24
CA PHE A 33 0.86 3.89 -1.37
C PHE A 33 0.20 4.34 -2.67
N LEU A 34 0.09 3.42 -3.62
CA LEU A 34 -0.55 3.67 -4.92
C LEU A 34 -2.06 3.39 -4.83
N PRO A 35 -2.89 4.07 -5.65
CA PRO A 35 -4.31 3.74 -5.76
C PRO A 35 -4.54 2.28 -6.14
N LYS A 36 -5.52 1.63 -5.50
CA LYS A 36 -5.87 0.24 -5.81
C LYS A 36 -6.48 0.17 -7.22
N PHE A 37 -6.13 -0.89 -7.96
CA PHE A 37 -6.64 -1.17 -9.32
C PHE A 37 -6.20 -0.17 -10.41
N HIS A 38 -5.15 0.60 -10.16
CA HIS A 38 -4.51 1.50 -11.13
C HIS A 38 -3.10 1.00 -11.45
N CYS A 39 -3.02 -0.10 -12.22
CA CYS A 39 -1.73 -0.73 -12.56
C CYS A 39 -0.84 0.16 -13.43
N GLU A 40 -1.42 1.09 -14.18
CA GLU A 40 -0.74 2.11 -14.97
C GLU A 40 0.12 3.07 -14.13
N LEU A 41 -0.17 3.19 -12.83
CA LEU A 41 0.60 4.01 -11.90
C LEU A 41 1.67 3.20 -11.15
N ASN A 42 1.67 1.87 -11.28
CA ASN A 42 2.65 1.00 -10.63
C ASN A 42 3.88 0.83 -11.52
N LEU A 43 4.98 1.48 -11.10
CA LEU A 43 6.27 1.44 -11.80
C LEU A 43 6.77 0.01 -12.05
N ILE A 44 6.51 -0.93 -11.13
CA ILE A 44 6.93 -2.32 -11.28
C ILE A 44 6.18 -3.00 -12.43
N GLU A 45 4.87 -2.77 -12.53
CA GLU A 45 4.04 -3.31 -13.61
C GLU A 45 4.40 -2.68 -14.96
N MET A 46 4.63 -1.36 -14.99
CA MET A 46 5.09 -0.66 -16.19
C MET A 46 6.41 -1.24 -16.71
N TYR A 47 7.39 -1.44 -15.83
CA TYR A 47 8.67 -2.01 -16.20
C TYR A 47 8.53 -3.46 -16.68
N TRP A 48 7.71 -4.26 -16.00
CA TRP A 48 7.47 -5.64 -16.40
C TRP A 48 6.78 -5.76 -17.76
N ALA A 49 5.79 -4.90 -18.04
CA ALA A 49 5.15 -4.83 -19.36
C ALA A 49 6.15 -4.44 -20.46
N TYR A 50 7.02 -3.45 -20.18
CA TYR A 50 8.09 -3.06 -21.09
C TYR A 50 9.03 -4.24 -21.39
N CYS A 51 9.53 -4.93 -20.36
CA CYS A 51 10.40 -6.09 -20.54
C CYS A 51 9.73 -7.20 -21.36
N LYS A 52 8.44 -7.48 -21.13
CA LYS A 52 7.71 -8.48 -21.91
C LYS A 52 7.58 -8.13 -23.39
N ASN A 53 7.51 -6.84 -23.73
CA ASN A 53 7.43 -6.40 -25.13
C ASN A 53 8.79 -6.39 -25.83
N LEU A 54 9.90 -6.52 -25.09
CA LEU A 54 11.25 -6.60 -25.67
C LEU A 54 11.64 -8.03 -26.10
N TYR A 55 10.92 -9.05 -25.62
CA TYR A 55 11.10 -10.46 -25.97
C TYR A 55 9.97 -10.95 -26.87
#